data_AF-A0A8I0V7Q1-F1
#
_entry.id   AF-A0A8I0V7Q1-F1
#
_cell.length_a   1.000
_cell.length_b   1.000
_cell.length_c   1.000
_cell.angle_alpha   90.00
_cell.angle_beta   90.00
_cell.angle_gamma   90.00
#
_symmetry.space_group_name_H-M   'P 1'
#
loop_
_entity.id
_entity.type
_entity.pdbx_description
1 polymer ?
#
loop_
_entity_poly.entity_id
_entity_poly.type
_entity_poly.pdbx_seq_one_letter_code
_entity_poly.pdbx_strand_id
1 'polypeptide(L)'
;MNGHCINIAISGISLKVSDELKIELRKTIPNEFGINWINIADPNIDLLLINENFFDTEGIQRIIKEKQLPCLKVSKGHHDSSTIEENNTLYLPFQQGDALKNWIQHRLLSYLASHQPQQTTNE
;
A
#
# COMPACT_ATOMS: atom_id res chain seq x y z
N MET A 1 -13.97 19.56 -6.93
CA MET A 1 -13.57 18.14 -6.86
C MET A 1 -12.32 18.06 -6.02
N ASN A 2 -12.46 17.81 -4.72
CA ASN A 2 -11.31 17.57 -3.84
C ASN A 2 -10.93 16.10 -3.98
N GLY A 3 -10.28 15.74 -5.09
CA GLY A 3 -9.85 14.37 -5.34
C GLY A 3 -8.79 14.00 -4.32
N HIS A 4 -9.09 13.05 -3.43
CA HIS A 4 -8.12 12.51 -2.50
C HIS A 4 -7.10 11.68 -3.29
N CYS A 5 -5.88 12.21 -3.41
CA CYS A 5 -4.79 11.49 -4.07
C CYS A 5 -4.00 10.69 -3.04
N ILE A 6 -3.83 9.40 -3.32
CA ILE A 6 -3.09 8.44 -2.51
C ILE A 6 -1.68 8.34 -3.10
N ASN A 7 -0.67 8.68 -2.31
CA ASN A 7 0.72 8.60 -2.73
C ASN A 7 1.30 7.22 -2.41
N ILE A 8 1.51 6.41 -3.45
CA ILE A 8 2.00 5.04 -3.34
C ILE A 8 3.44 4.99 -3.86
N ALA A 9 4.36 4.47 -3.04
CA ALA A 9 5.71 4.14 -3.50
C ALA A 9 5.90 2.64 -3.65
N ILE A 10 6.68 2.26 -4.66
CA ILE A 10 7.06 0.87 -4.92
C ILE A 10 8.58 0.76 -4.87
N SER A 11 9.12 -0.13 -4.03
CA SER A 11 10.57 -0.33 -3.87
C SER A 11 10.95 -1.81 -3.88
N GLY A 12 12.11 -2.17 -4.45
CA GLY A 12 12.62 -3.55 -4.45
C GLY A 12 11.75 -4.59 -5.21
N ILE A 13 10.75 -4.15 -5.96
CA ILE A 13 9.86 -5.00 -6.77
C ILE A 13 10.30 -4.99 -8.24
N SER A 14 10.27 -6.14 -8.91
CA SER A 14 10.57 -6.26 -10.34
C SER A 14 9.56 -5.49 -11.20
N LEU A 15 10.00 -4.84 -12.28
CA LEU A 15 9.15 -4.03 -13.17
C LEU A 15 7.84 -4.71 -13.56
N LYS A 16 7.87 -6.01 -13.91
CA LYS A 16 6.68 -6.80 -14.25
C LYS A 16 5.64 -6.80 -13.12
N VAL A 17 6.08 -7.09 -11.90
CA VAL A 17 5.22 -7.19 -10.71
C VAL A 17 4.73 -5.80 -10.31
N SER A 18 5.59 -4.78 -10.42
CA SER A 18 5.21 -3.39 -10.19
C SER A 18 4.11 -2.94 -11.13
N ASP A 19 4.18 -3.28 -12.41
CA ASP A 19 3.16 -2.91 -13.40
C ASP A 19 1.80 -3.56 -13.09
N GLU A 20 1.81 -4.85 -12.75
CA GLU A 20 0.61 -5.56 -12.33
C GLU A 20 0.01 -4.98 -11.04
N LEU A 21 0.83 -4.64 -10.03
CA LEU A 21 0.36 -3.94 -8.83
C LEU A 21 -0.32 -2.63 -9.15
N LYS A 22 0.23 -1.84 -10.09
CA LYS A 22 -0.39 -0.58 -10.50
C LYS A 22 -1.77 -0.81 -11.10
N ILE A 23 -1.91 -1.85 -11.92
CA ILE A 23 -3.18 -2.23 -12.53
C ILE A 23 -4.17 -2.68 -11.45
N GLU A 24 -3.77 -3.58 -10.55
CA GLU A 24 -4.63 -4.10 -9.50
C GLU A 24 -5.04 -3.01 -8.50
N LEU A 25 -4.10 -2.16 -8.07
CA LEU A 25 -4.40 -1.00 -7.23
C LEU A 25 -5.41 -0.07 -7.89
N ARG A 26 -5.27 0.18 -9.19
CA ARG A 26 -6.18 1.04 -9.95
C ARG A 26 -7.58 0.42 -10.15
N LYS A 27 -7.70 -0.90 -10.18
CA LYS A 27 -9.00 -1.59 -10.19
C LYS A 27 -9.64 -1.64 -8.81
N THR A 28 -8.81 -1.68 -7.78
CA THR A 28 -9.20 -1.88 -6.39
C THR A 28 -9.64 -0.58 -5.73
N ILE A 29 -8.86 0.49 -5.94
CA ILE A 29 -9.12 1.82 -5.43
C ILE A 29 -10.24 2.46 -6.28
N PRO A 30 -11.28 3.05 -5.66
CA PRO A 30 -12.36 3.71 -6.39
C PRO A 30 -11.81 4.85 -7.26
N ASN A 31 -12.39 5.06 -8.45
CA ASN A 31 -11.98 6.13 -9.38
C ASN A 31 -12.08 7.55 -8.80
N GLU A 32 -12.75 7.73 -7.66
CA GLU A 32 -12.82 8.99 -6.92
C GLU A 32 -11.50 9.34 -6.22
N PHE A 33 -10.65 8.34 -5.93
CA PHE A 33 -9.32 8.54 -5.39
C PHE A 33 -8.28 8.55 -6.51
N GLY A 34 -7.46 9.60 -6.55
CA GLY A 34 -6.30 9.64 -7.44
C GLY A 34 -5.20 8.72 -6.92
N ILE A 35 -4.45 8.05 -7.79
CA ILE A 35 -3.24 7.31 -7.39
C ILE A 35 -2.02 8.05 -7.93
N ASN A 36 -1.14 8.48 -7.04
CA ASN A 36 0.14 9.07 -7.37
C ASN A 36 1.26 8.06 -7.11
N TRP A 37 2.06 7.78 -8.13
CA TRP A 37 3.25 6.96 -8.00
C TRP A 37 4.43 7.85 -7.62
N ILE A 38 4.81 7.80 -6.36
CA ILE A 38 5.90 8.61 -5.80
C ILE A 38 7.12 7.75 -5.48
N ASN A 39 8.23 8.41 -5.18
CA ASN A 39 9.42 7.72 -4.69
C ASN A 39 9.28 7.42 -3.19
N ILE A 40 9.93 6.37 -2.71
CA ILE A 40 10.01 6.07 -1.27
C ILE A 40 10.72 7.18 -0.48
N ALA A 41 11.58 7.96 -1.13
CA ALA A 41 12.21 9.14 -0.55
C ALA A 41 11.21 10.31 -0.34
N ASP A 42 10.01 10.24 -0.92
CA ASP A 42 9.03 11.30 -0.78
C ASP A 42 8.46 11.34 0.65
N PRO A 43 8.39 12.54 1.26
CA PRO A 43 7.88 12.65 2.61
C PRO A 43 6.38 12.37 2.72
N ASN A 44 5.60 12.52 1.64
CA ASN A 44 4.13 12.43 1.66
C ASN A 44 3.63 11.03 1.30
N ILE A 45 4.45 9.99 1.50
CA ILE A 45 4.05 8.61 1.21
C ILE A 45 2.94 8.13 2.13
N ASP A 46 1.86 7.66 1.51
CA ASP A 46 0.71 7.08 2.18
C ASP A 46 0.79 5.56 2.23
N LEU A 47 1.30 4.94 1.17
CA LEU A 47 1.44 3.48 1.06
C LEU A 47 2.81 3.10 0.51
N LEU A 48 3.48 2.17 1.18
CA LEU A 48 4.71 1.55 0.68
C LEU A 48 4.47 0.11 0.25
N LEU A 49 4.72 -0.17 -1.02
CA LEU A 49 4.82 -1.53 -1.54
C LEU A 49 6.29 -1.92 -1.62
N ILE A 50 6.63 -3.05 -1.01
CA ILE A 50 8.00 -3.55 -1.04
C ILE A 50 8.05 -5.06 -1.18
N ASN A 51 9.07 -5.58 -1.85
CA ASN A 51 9.32 -7.02 -1.86
C ASN A 51 9.75 -7.49 -0.46
N GLU A 52 9.22 -8.64 -0.01
CA GLU A 52 9.54 -9.23 1.31
C GLU A 52 11.06 -9.27 1.58
N ASN A 53 11.86 -9.52 0.55
CA ASN A 53 13.31 -9.66 0.66
C ASN A 53 14.00 -8.34 1.06
N PHE A 54 13.35 -7.21 0.78
CA PHE A 54 13.86 -5.88 1.11
C PHE A 54 13.17 -5.27 2.32
N PHE A 55 12.09 -5.89 2.82
CA PHE A 55 11.34 -5.36 3.96
C PHE A 55 12.19 -5.26 5.23
N ASP A 56 13.08 -6.23 5.46
CA ASP A 56 13.95 -6.28 6.65
C ASP A 56 15.13 -5.29 6.58
N THR A 57 15.29 -4.57 5.47
CA THR A 57 16.39 -3.61 5.33
C THR A 57 16.20 -2.40 6.25
N GLU A 58 17.30 -1.92 6.83
CA GLU A 58 17.26 -0.81 7.81
C GLU A 58 16.59 0.45 7.25
N GLY A 59 16.85 0.81 6.00
CA GLY A 59 16.24 1.98 5.36
C GLY A 59 14.71 1.91 5.34
N ILE A 60 14.16 0.73 5.06
CA ILE A 60 12.72 0.52 4.95
C ILE A 60 12.08 0.46 6.33
N GLN A 61 12.65 -0.33 7.23
CA GLN A 61 12.19 -0.44 8.61
C GLN A 61 12.16 0.93 9.29
N ARG A 62 13.18 1.76 9.02
CA ARG A 62 13.24 3.14 9.52
C ARG A 62 12.09 3.98 8.98
N ILE A 63 11.83 3.98 7.67
CA ILE A 63 10.75 4.76 7.07
C ILE A 63 9.38 4.35 7.61
N ILE A 64 9.12 3.04 7.72
CA ILE A 64 7.86 2.51 8.26
C ILE A 64 7.69 2.93 9.72
N LYS A 65 8.75 2.87 10.53
CA LYS A 65 8.72 3.29 11.93
C LYS A 65 8.55 4.81 12.08
N GLU A 66 9.28 5.61 11.32
CA GLU A 66 9.25 7.07 11.43
C GLU A 66 7.94 7.67 10.90
N LYS A 67 7.40 7.13 9.81
CA LYS A 67 6.16 7.63 9.20
C LYS A 67 4.90 6.93 9.69
N GLN A 68 5.05 5.77 10.36
CA GLN A 68 3.94 4.91 10.80
C GLN A 68 2.94 4.57 9.68
N LEU A 69 3.44 4.48 8.46
CA LEU A 69 2.62 4.30 7.27
C LEU A 69 2.33 2.81 7.01
N PRO A 70 1.18 2.48 6.38
CA PRO A 70 0.89 1.10 6.00
C PRO A 70 1.89 0.59 4.96
N CYS A 71 2.48 -0.56 5.23
CA CYS A 71 3.43 -1.22 4.34
C CYS A 71 2.88 -2.56 3.89
N LEU A 72 2.97 -2.81 2.58
CA LEU A 72 2.57 -4.08 1.99
C LEU A 72 3.78 -4.77 1.40
N LYS A 73 4.06 -5.97 1.90
CA LYS A 73 5.10 -6.86 1.41
C LYS A 73 4.60 -7.61 0.18
N VAL A 74 5.47 -7.87 -0.78
CA VAL A 74 5.17 -8.70 -1.95
C VAL A 74 6.12 -9.89 -1.97
N SER A 75 5.54 -11.09 -1.98
CA SER A 75 6.23 -12.36 -1.91
C SER A 75 5.92 -13.22 -3.12
N LYS A 76 6.90 -14.02 -3.56
CA LYS A 76 6.75 -14.92 -4.72
C LYS A 76 6.31 -16.35 -4.36
N GLY A 77 6.02 -16.64 -3.09
CA GLY A 77 5.67 -17.98 -2.62
C GLY A 77 4.16 -18.22 -2.50
N HIS A 78 3.71 -19.46 -2.66
CA HIS A 78 2.44 -19.91 -2.07
C HIS A 78 2.79 -20.32 -0.64
N HIS A 79 2.53 -19.48 0.36
CA HIS A 79 2.58 -19.97 1.74
C HIS A 79 1.16 -20.35 2.13
N ASP A 80 0.88 -21.65 2.03
CA ASP A 80 -0.30 -22.31 2.57
C ASP A 80 -0.75 -21.61 3.86
N SER A 81 -1.90 -20.95 3.82
CA SER A 81 -2.62 -20.36 4.96
C SER A 81 -2.25 -18.95 5.46
N SER A 82 -1.27 -18.23 4.90
CA SER A 82 -1.02 -16.83 5.32
C SER A 82 -1.78 -15.83 4.45
N THR A 83 -2.78 -15.16 5.02
CA THR A 83 -3.54 -14.12 4.30
C THR A 83 -2.82 -12.77 4.34
N ILE A 84 -3.12 -11.92 3.35
CA ILE A 84 -2.65 -10.52 3.33
C ILE A 84 -3.05 -9.75 4.59
N GLU A 85 -4.18 -10.10 5.20
CA GLU A 85 -4.72 -9.45 6.39
C GLU A 85 -3.87 -9.71 7.64
N GLU A 86 -3.31 -10.91 7.77
CA GLU A 86 -2.49 -11.31 8.91
C GLU A 86 -1.05 -10.82 8.80
N ASN A 87 -0.44 -10.91 7.61
CA ASN A 87 0.99 -10.67 7.43
C ASN A 87 1.33 -9.41 6.63
N ASN A 88 0.32 -8.64 6.19
CA ASN A 88 0.48 -7.53 5.24
C ASN A 88 1.36 -7.96 4.04
N THR A 89 1.18 -9.20 3.57
CA THR A 89 2.02 -9.82 2.54
C THR A 89 1.13 -10.31 1.41
N LEU A 90 1.38 -9.81 0.21
CA LEU A 90 0.72 -10.17 -1.01
C LEU A 90 1.55 -11.22 -1.75
N TYR A 91 0.95 -12.38 -1.99
CA TYR A 91 1.59 -13.50 -2.66
C TYR A 91 1.26 -13.53 -4.15
N LEU A 92 2.25 -13.89 -4.97
CA LEU A 92 2.09 -14.05 -6.43
C LEU A 92 1.79 -15.51 -6.82
N PRO A 93 1.00 -15.74 -7.88
CA PRO A 93 0.33 -14.76 -8.74
C PRO A 93 -0.82 -14.02 -8.02
N PHE A 94 -1.14 -12.80 -8.45
CA PHE A 94 -2.17 -11.94 -7.85
C PHE A 94 -3.58 -12.53 -8.01
N GLN A 95 -3.89 -13.59 -7.26
CA GLN A 95 -5.20 -14.24 -7.27
C GLN A 95 -6.13 -13.73 -6.16
N GLN A 96 -5.62 -12.88 -5.26
CA GLN A 96 -6.33 -12.38 -4.08
C GLN A 96 -6.76 -10.91 -4.24
N GLY A 97 -7.41 -10.56 -5.36
CA GLY A 97 -7.87 -9.20 -5.63
C GLY A 97 -8.81 -8.66 -4.54
N ASP A 98 -9.77 -9.48 -4.08
CA ASP A 98 -10.67 -9.12 -2.98
C ASP A 98 -9.95 -8.91 -1.65
N ALA A 99 -8.94 -9.72 -1.34
CA ALA A 99 -8.18 -9.58 -0.10
C ALA A 99 -7.28 -8.34 -0.13
N LEU A 100 -6.65 -8.03 -1.27
CA LEU A 100 -5.92 -6.78 -1.47
C LEU A 100 -6.84 -5.57 -1.31
N LYS A 101 -8.05 -5.66 -1.88
CA LYS A 101 -9.08 -4.63 -1.72
C LYS A 101 -9.46 -4.40 -0.28
N ASN A 102 -9.83 -5.46 0.44
CA ASN A 102 -10.16 -5.36 1.86
C ASN A 102 -8.98 -4.78 2.65
N TRP A 103 -7.75 -5.24 2.40
CA TRP A 103 -6.57 -4.73 3.08
C TRP A 103 -6.35 -3.23 2.84
N ILE A 104 -6.48 -2.76 1.60
CA ILE A 104 -6.36 -1.33 1.27
C ILE A 104 -7.47 -0.54 1.96
N GLN A 105 -8.71 -1.01 1.90
CA GLN A 105 -9.83 -0.32 2.54
C GLN A 105 -9.67 -0.28 4.07
N HIS A 106 -9.18 -1.34 4.70
CA HIS A 106 -9.02 -1.41 6.15
C HIS A 106 -7.75 -0.72 6.67
N ARG A 107 -6.61 -0.85 5.99
CA ARG A 107 -5.33 -0.29 6.44
C ARG A 107 -5.10 1.11 5.87
N LEU A 108 -5.18 1.25 4.55
CA LEU A 108 -4.86 2.51 3.88
C LEU A 108 -5.94 3.55 4.10
N LEU A 109 -7.22 3.25 3.88
CA LEU A 109 -8.27 4.25 4.11
C LEU A 109 -8.39 4.61 5.59
N SER A 110 -8.21 3.64 6.51
CA SER A 110 -8.18 3.96 7.94
C SER A 110 -6.98 4.83 8.30
N TYR A 111 -5.80 4.57 7.73
CA TYR A 111 -4.61 5.41 7.89
C TYR A 111 -4.88 6.83 7.38
N LEU A 112 -5.38 6.97 6.15
CA LEU A 112 -5.73 8.25 5.55
C LEU A 112 -6.78 8.99 6.40
N ALA A 113 -7.81 8.31 6.90
CA ALA A 113 -8.80 8.92 7.77
C ALA A 113 -8.22 9.39 9.11
N SER A 114 -7.23 8.67 9.66
CA SER A 114 -6.53 9.06 10.89
C SER A 114 -5.47 10.15 10.69
N HIS A 115 -4.88 10.24 9.50
CA HIS A 115 -3.87 11.23 9.13
C HIS A 115 -4.44 12.46 8.40
N GLN A 116 -5.73 12.44 8.04
CA GLN A 116 -6.43 13.66 7.72
C GLN A 116 -6.55 14.49 9.00
N PRO A 117 -6.02 15.72 9.06
CA PRO A 117 -6.49 16.65 10.06
C PRO A 117 -8.00 16.75 9.84
N GLN A 118 -8.75 16.35 10.87
CA GLN A 118 -10.21 16.45 10.92
C GLN A 118 -10.60 17.79 10.30
N GLN A 119 -11.14 17.79 9.08
CA GLN A 119 -12.05 18.84 8.70
C GLN A 119 -13.31 18.54 9.51
N THR A 120 -13.29 19.00 10.77
CA THR A 120 -14.49 19.35 11.52
C THR A 120 -15.29 20.28 10.63
N THR A 121 -16.16 19.72 9.79
CA THR A 121 -17.36 20.43 9.40
C THR A 121 -18.29 20.32 10.59
N ASN A 122 -18.17 21.32 11.45
CA ASN A 122 -19.17 21.67 12.43
C ASN A 122 -20.51 21.81 11.68
N GLU A 123 -21.52 21.11 12.22
CA GLU A 123 -22.95 21.50 12.35
C GLU A 123 -23.65 22.17 11.16
#